data_AF-A0A7Y0X3W2-F1
#
_entry.id   AF-A0A7Y0X3W2-F1
#
_cell.length_a   1.000
_cell.length_b   1.000
_cell.length_c   1.000
_cell.angle_alpha   90.00
_cell.angle_beta   90.00
_cell.angle_gamma   90.00
#
_symmetry.space_group_name_H-M   'P 1'
#
loop_
_entity.id
_entity.type
_entity.pdbx_description
1 polymer ?
#
loop_
_entity_poly.entity_id
_entity_poly.type
_entity_poly.pdbx_seq_one_letter_code
_entity_poly.pdbx_strand_id
1 'polypeptide(L)'
;RDYYIWKDPVDGVEPNNWQSKFGGNAWALDEKTGQYYLHLFAKEQADLNWENPVVREEVKEVISFWAEKGVDGFRLDVINLISKQQDFPSD
;
A
#
# COMPACT_ATOMS: atom_id res chain seq x y z
N ARG A 1 11.15 7.29 0.34
CA ARG A 1 9.90 7.48 -0.45
C ARG A 1 9.20 6.14 -0.66
N ASP A 2 9.96 5.08 -0.90
CA ASP A 2 9.49 3.73 -1.21
C ASP A 2 8.86 2.94 -0.04
N TYR A 3 8.39 3.62 1.01
CA TYR A 3 7.56 2.99 2.05
C TYR A 3 6.14 2.73 1.54
N TYR A 4 5.71 3.55 0.59
CA TYR A 4 4.44 3.43 -0.10
C TYR A 4 4.70 3.18 -1.59
N ILE A 5 3.66 2.77 -2.30
CA ILE A 5 3.73 2.49 -3.74
C ILE A 5 3.39 3.77 -4.49
N TRP A 6 4.37 4.30 -5.22
CA TRP A 6 4.26 5.49 -6.06
C TRP A 6 4.46 5.15 -7.53
N LYS A 7 3.72 5.81 -8.42
CA LYS A 7 3.83 5.68 -9.87
C LYS A 7 3.64 7.01 -10.56
N ASP A 8 4.36 7.21 -11.66
CA ASP A 8 4.11 8.35 -12.54
C ASP A 8 2.79 8.16 -13.30
N PRO A 9 2.13 9.26 -13.71
CA PRO A 9 0.97 9.19 -14.59
C PRO A 9 1.31 8.46 -15.90
N VAL A 10 0.36 7.69 -16.43
CA VAL A 10 0.45 7.09 -17.77
C VAL A 10 -0.51 7.86 -18.66
N ASP A 11 0.00 8.49 -19.72
CA ASP A 11 -0.78 9.36 -20.62
C ASP A 11 -1.58 10.48 -19.90
N GLY A 12 -1.04 10.96 -18.77
CA GLY A 12 -1.64 12.02 -17.97
C GLY A 12 -2.77 11.57 -17.03
N VAL A 13 -3.00 10.27 -16.90
CA VAL A 13 -4.02 9.68 -16.02
C VAL A 13 -3.41 8.63 -15.08
N GLU A 14 -4.27 7.93 -14.33
CA GLU A 14 -3.87 6.91 -13.37
C GLU A 14 -3.06 5.77 -14.03
N PRO A 15 -2.12 5.13 -13.30
CA PRO A 15 -1.24 4.09 -13.85
C PRO A 15 -1.96 2.87 -14.45
N ASN A 16 -3.12 2.49 -13.90
CA ASN A 16 -3.95 1.40 -14.40
C ASN A 16 -5.42 1.57 -13.95
N ASN A 17 -6.27 0.61 -14.31
CA ASN A 17 -7.73 0.64 -14.04
C ASN A 17 -8.14 0.10 -12.65
N TRP A 18 -7.20 -0.22 -11.75
CA TRP A 18 -7.50 -0.83 -10.45
C TRP A 18 -8.49 0.02 -9.65
N GLN A 19 -9.46 -0.65 -9.04
CA GLN A 19 -10.51 -0.01 -8.25
C GLN A 19 -10.29 -0.21 -6.75
N SER A 20 -10.51 0.85 -5.98
CA SER A 20 -10.57 0.76 -4.53
C SER A 20 -11.75 -0.11 -4.10
N LYS A 21 -11.59 -0.85 -3.00
CA LYS A 21 -12.67 -1.62 -2.36
C LYS A 21 -13.80 -0.71 -1.84
N PHE A 22 -13.56 0.59 -1.70
CA PHE A 22 -14.56 1.59 -1.31
C PHE A 22 -15.09 2.42 -2.50
N GLY A 23 -14.71 2.06 -3.73
CA GLY A 23 -15.19 2.68 -4.96
C GLY A 23 -14.28 3.79 -5.48
N GLY A 24 -14.30 3.97 -6.80
CA GLY A 24 -13.39 4.84 -7.53
C GLY A 24 -12.02 4.20 -7.78
N ASN A 25 -11.15 4.93 -8.49
CA ASN A 25 -9.81 4.47 -8.80
C ASN A 25 -8.98 4.27 -7.51
N ALA A 26 -8.16 3.21 -7.48
CA ALA A 26 -7.26 2.89 -6.37
C ALA A 26 -5.99 3.79 -6.34
N TRP A 27 -5.83 4.68 -7.32
CA TRP A 27 -4.73 5.61 -7.40
C TRP A 27 -5.21 7.03 -7.11
N ALA A 28 -4.51 7.71 -6.19
CA ALA A 28 -4.75 9.11 -5.89
C ALA A 28 -3.51 9.95 -6.23
N LEU A 29 -3.73 11.07 -6.92
CA LEU A 29 -2.66 12.00 -7.28
C LEU A 29 -2.22 12.81 -6.06
N ASP A 30 -0.93 12.84 -5.79
CA ASP A 30 -0.31 13.84 -4.91
C ASP A 30 0.13 15.05 -5.73
N GLU A 31 -0.63 16.13 -5.66
CA GLU A 31 -0.40 17.35 -6.46
C GLU A 31 0.99 17.95 -6.27
N LYS A 32 1.58 17.78 -5.08
CA LYS A 32 2.91 18.34 -4.76
C LYS A 32 4.03 17.68 -5.56
N THR A 33 3.84 16.43 -5.94
CA THR A 33 4.88 15.63 -6.58
C THR A 33 4.51 15.17 -7.98
N GLY A 34 3.23 15.30 -8.37
CA GLY A 34 2.73 14.89 -9.68
C GLY A 34 2.66 13.38 -9.85
N GLN A 35 2.79 12.61 -8.77
CA GLN A 35 2.77 11.15 -8.78
C GLN A 35 1.49 10.61 -8.14
N TYR A 36 1.06 9.43 -8.59
CA TYR A 36 -0.02 8.70 -7.96
C TYR A 36 0.52 7.77 -6.87
N TYR A 37 -0.19 7.68 -5.75
CA TYR A 37 0.03 6.64 -4.74
C TYR A 37 -1.13 5.65 -4.72
N LEU A 38 -0.82 4.39 -4.41
CA LEU A 38 -1.83 3.33 -4.32
C LEU A 38 -2.57 3.39 -2.98
N HIS A 39 -3.89 3.23 -3.01
CA HIS A 39 -4.75 2.98 -1.87
C HIS A 39 -5.85 1.96 -2.25
N LEU A 40 -5.81 0.76 -1.68
CA LEU A 40 -6.83 -0.27 -1.95
C LEU A 40 -8.15 -0.01 -1.22
N PHE A 41 -8.16 0.91 -0.26
CA PHE A 41 -9.32 1.31 0.53
C PHE A 41 -9.51 2.83 0.48
N ALA A 42 -9.59 3.52 1.62
CA ALA A 42 -9.75 4.97 1.64
C ALA A 42 -8.47 5.68 1.15
N LYS A 43 -8.61 6.90 0.61
CA LYS A 43 -7.47 7.69 0.10
C LYS A 43 -6.46 8.00 1.20
N GLU A 44 -6.94 8.13 2.44
CA GLU A 44 -6.13 8.36 3.63
C GLU A 44 -5.32 7.11 4.05
N GLN A 45 -5.59 5.95 3.45
CA GLN A 45 -4.97 4.65 3.76
C GLN A 45 -4.04 4.22 2.61
N ALA A 46 -2.92 4.92 2.46
CA ALA A 46 -1.92 4.57 1.45
C ALA A 46 -1.31 3.18 1.71
N ASP A 47 -1.22 2.37 0.66
CA ASP A 47 -0.70 1.01 0.74
C ASP A 47 0.82 1.00 0.96
N LEU A 48 1.25 0.28 1.99
CA LEU A 48 2.66 0.00 2.23
C LEU A 48 3.25 -0.84 1.10
N ASN A 49 4.49 -0.53 0.74
CA ASN A 49 5.27 -1.28 -0.23
C ASN A 49 5.98 -2.46 0.45
N TRP A 50 5.39 -3.65 0.35
CA TRP A 50 5.94 -4.89 0.93
C TRP A 50 7.18 -5.43 0.21
N GLU A 51 7.50 -4.93 -0.98
CA GLU A 51 8.77 -5.26 -1.67
C GLU A 51 9.95 -4.53 -1.04
N ASN A 52 9.70 -3.48 -0.24
CA ASN A 52 10.74 -2.78 0.50
C ASN A 52 11.14 -3.58 1.76
N PRO A 53 12.39 -4.09 1.86
CA PRO A 53 12.81 -4.86 3.03
C PRO A 53 12.74 -4.06 4.33
N VAL A 54 12.96 -2.75 4.30
CA VAL A 54 12.91 -1.91 5.52
C VAL A 54 11.49 -1.85 6.09
N VAL A 55 10.47 -1.70 5.23
CA VAL A 55 9.05 -1.74 5.65
C VAL A 55 8.73 -3.07 6.31
N ARG A 56 9.23 -4.19 5.76
CA ARG A 56 9.00 -5.51 6.35
C ARG A 56 9.66 -5.65 7.72
N GLU A 57 10.87 -5.14 7.90
CA GLU A 57 11.52 -5.17 9.21
C GLU A 57 10.79 -4.29 10.22
N GLU A 58 10.38 -3.08 9.87
CA GLU A 58 9.62 -2.21 10.79
C GLU A 58 8.26 -2.80 11.18
N VAL A 59 7.55 -3.44 10.25
CA VAL A 59 6.29 -4.15 10.60
C VAL A 59 6.56 -5.29 11.58
N LYS A 60 7.66 -6.03 11.43
CA LYS A 60 8.06 -7.05 12.42
C LYS A 60 8.38 -6.42 13.77
N GLU A 61 9.06 -5.28 13.81
CA GLU A 61 9.34 -4.56 15.05
C GLU A 61 8.06 -4.13 15.77
N VAL A 62 7.04 -3.66 15.04
CA VAL A 62 5.72 -3.34 15.60
C VAL A 62 5.06 -4.58 16.21
N ILE A 63 5.11 -5.73 15.53
CA ILE A 63 4.58 -6.99 16.05
C ILE A 63 5.34 -7.42 17.31
N SER A 64 6.68 -7.38 17.28
CA SER A 64 7.55 -7.73 18.41
C SER A 64 7.29 -6.84 19.63
N PHE A 65 7.14 -5.53 19.44
CA PHE A 65 6.83 -4.58 20.51
C PHE A 65 5.56 -4.96 21.28
N TRP A 66 4.50 -5.38 20.57
CA TRP A 66 3.25 -5.81 21.22
C TRP A 66 3.36 -7.19 21.85
N ALA A 67 4.09 -8.12 21.23
CA ALA A 67 4.35 -9.44 21.80
C ALA A 67 5.14 -9.34 23.12
N GLU A 68 6.18 -8.49 23.17
CA GLU A 68 6.98 -8.23 24.38
C GLU A 68 6.16 -7.61 25.53
N LYS A 69 5.04 -6.95 25.21
CA LYS A 69 4.08 -6.46 26.21
C LYS A 69 3.12 -7.52 26.74
N GLY A 70 3.18 -8.74 26.24
CA GLY A 70 2.35 -9.86 26.68
C GLY A 70 1.06 -10.04 25.88
N VAL A 71 0.97 -9.55 24.65
CA VAL A 71 -0.15 -9.89 23.74
C VAL A 71 -0.01 -11.34 23.28
N ASP A 72 -1.03 -12.16 23.51
CA ASP A 72 -1.00 -13.61 23.24
C ASP A 72 -1.21 -14.00 21.77
N GLY A 73 -1.60 -13.06 20.90
CA GLY A 73 -1.79 -13.35 19.48
C GLY A 73 -2.26 -12.16 18.66
N PHE A 74 -2.18 -12.30 17.34
CA PHE A 74 -2.53 -11.26 16.37
C PHE A 74 -3.52 -11.79 15.34
N ARG A 75 -4.51 -10.96 15.02
CA ARG A 75 -5.34 -11.14 13.83
C ARG A 75 -4.82 -10.19 12.75
N LEU A 76 -4.31 -10.75 11.66
CA LEU A 76 -3.76 -9.97 10.55
C LEU A 76 -4.87 -9.60 9.57
N ASP A 77 -5.26 -8.32 9.59
CA ASP A 77 -6.27 -7.79 8.69
C ASP A 77 -5.75 -7.68 7.25
N VAL A 78 -6.59 -8.07 6.28
CA VAL A 78 -6.33 -7.89 4.83
C VAL A 78 -4.96 -8.45 4.37
N ILE A 79 -4.45 -9.46 5.09
CA ILE A 79 -3.11 -10.02 4.83
C ILE A 79 -2.97 -10.60 3.42
N ASN A 80 -4.09 -11.00 2.80
CA ASN A 80 -4.14 -11.53 1.45
C ASN A 80 -3.90 -10.49 0.35
N LEU A 81 -3.93 -9.19 0.65
CA LEU A 81 -3.73 -8.11 -0.32
C LEU A 81 -2.38 -7.40 -0.18
N ILE A 82 -1.48 -7.86 0.69
CA ILE A 82 -0.19 -7.16 0.93
C ILE A 82 0.74 -7.17 -0.28
N SER A 83 0.76 -8.26 -1.03
CA SER A 83 1.58 -8.42 -2.25
C SER A 83 0.81 -7.98 -3.48
N LYS A 84 1.49 -7.27 -4.38
CA LYS A 84 0.95 -6.72 -5.62
C LYS A 84 1.71 -7.29 -6.81
N GLN A 85 1.04 -7.44 -7.95
CA GLN A 85 1.74 -7.74 -9.20
C GLN A 85 2.61 -6.53 -9.61
N GLN A 86 3.89 -6.78 -9.84
CA GLN A 86 4.90 -5.71 -9.97
C GLN A 86 4.95 -5.07 -11.37
N ASP A 87 4.30 -5.69 -12.35
CA ASP A 87 4.04 -5.13 -13.67
C ASP A 87 2.75 -4.28 -13.71
N PHE A 88 1.98 -4.24 -12.61
CA PHE A 88 0.79 -3.40 -12.43
C PHE A 88 -0.21 -3.45 -13.61
N PRO A 89 -0.58 -4.64 -14.12
CA PRO A 89 -1.48 -4.74 -15.27
C PRO A 89 -2.85 -4.19 -14.90
N SER A 90 -3.52 -3.59 -15.87
CA SER A 90 -4.96 -3.38 -15.77
C SER A 90 -5.68 -4.73 -15.68
N ASP A 91 -6.77 -4.76 -14.91
CA ASP A 91 -7.71 -5.89 -14.84
C ASP A 91 -8.37 -6.17 -16.21
#